data_AF-A0A016S148-F1
#
_entry.id   AF-A0A016S148-F1
#
_cell.length_a   1.000
_cell.length_b   1.000
_cell.length_c   1.000
_cell.angle_alpha   90.00
_cell.angle_beta   90.00
_cell.angle_gamma   90.00
#
_symmetry.space_group_name_H-M   'P 1'
#
loop_
_entity.id
_entity.type
_entity.pdbx_description
1 polymer ?
#
loop_
_entity_poly.entity_id
_entity_poly.type
_entity_poly.pdbx_seq_one_letter_code
_entity_poly.pdbx_strand_id
1 'polypeptide(L)'
;MIEPPQLVKGKADVKLRSPVVGVEVKESKVTNIQAYSQLIGYLFVGDIIVAINGVKVSNTVEFAKAVNSKIPGIVAIEYLRDEMCTCDMKHLPPRRQGYELFEITLIWRSGGTPIGLLIHRDFSGRVVVAMVESGCTASKVVRAGDTLLKVNGIEVKDRDVARKAIFVVVI
;
A
#
# COMPACT_ATOMS: atom_id res chain seq x y z
N MET A 1 -13.01 -14.54 16.47
CA MET A 1 -14.07 -14.00 15.59
C MET A 1 -13.43 -12.88 14.78
N ILE A 2 -13.48 -12.95 13.45
CA ILE A 2 -12.95 -11.90 12.57
C ILE A 2 -13.96 -10.75 12.62
N GLU A 3 -13.50 -9.54 12.92
CA GLU A 3 -14.36 -8.35 12.90
C GLU A 3 -14.90 -8.12 11.48
N PRO A 4 -16.16 -7.67 11.32
CA PRO A 4 -16.73 -7.42 10.01
C PRO A 4 -15.97 -6.31 9.27
N PRO A 5 -15.91 -6.36 7.92
CA PRO A 5 -15.25 -5.32 7.13
C PRO A 5 -15.88 -3.96 7.39
N GLN A 6 -15.05 -2.96 7.69
CA GLN A 6 -15.46 -1.57 7.87
C GLN A 6 -15.10 -0.83 6.59
N LEU A 7 -16.01 -0.90 5.62
CA LEU A 7 -15.84 -0.26 4.32
C LEU A 7 -15.97 1.25 4.45
N VAL A 8 -14.86 1.96 4.26
CA VAL A 8 -14.82 3.41 4.20
C VAL A 8 -14.91 3.85 2.74
N LYS A 9 -15.79 4.81 2.45
CA LYS A 9 -15.89 5.40 1.11
C LYS A 9 -14.72 6.36 0.88
N GLY A 10 -13.99 6.14 -0.21
CA GLY A 10 -12.92 7.01 -0.67
C GLY A 10 -13.18 7.56 -2.07
N LYS A 11 -12.46 8.63 -2.41
CA LYS A 11 -12.43 9.21 -3.75
C LYS A 11 -11.01 9.68 -4.07
N ALA A 12 -10.54 9.38 -5.27
CA ALA A 12 -9.26 9.85 -5.78
C ALA A 12 -9.47 10.54 -7.14
N ASP A 13 -8.96 11.76 -7.29
CA ASP A 13 -8.93 12.47 -8.57
C ASP A 13 -7.48 12.41 -9.10
N VAL A 14 -7.25 11.59 -10.14
CA VAL A 14 -5.90 11.29 -10.64
C VAL A 14 -5.70 11.90 -12.02
N LYS A 15 -4.63 12.70 -12.17
CA LYS A 15 -4.25 13.28 -13.46
C LYS A 15 -3.44 12.27 -14.27
N LEU A 16 -4.01 11.79 -15.36
CA LEU A 16 -3.41 10.77 -16.23
C LEU A 16 -3.09 11.35 -17.60
N ARG A 17 -1.88 11.06 -18.10
CA ARG A 17 -1.36 11.58 -19.38
C ARG A 17 -1.35 10.55 -20.51
N SER A 18 -1.40 9.27 -20.17
CA SER A 18 -1.37 8.15 -21.10
C SER A 18 -2.30 7.05 -20.61
N PRO A 19 -2.76 6.13 -21.49
CA PRO A 19 -3.64 5.04 -21.12
C PRO A 19 -3.13 4.29 -19.89
N VAL A 20 -4.03 3.98 -18.96
CA VAL A 20 -3.67 3.22 -17.77
C VAL A 20 -3.52 1.76 -18.14
N VAL A 21 -2.39 1.20 -17.72
CA VAL A 21 -2.08 -0.22 -17.86
C VAL A 21 -1.76 -0.75 -16.47
N GLY A 22 -2.22 -1.97 -16.16
CA GLY A 22 -1.78 -2.70 -14.98
C GLY A 22 -2.63 -2.57 -13.73
N VAL A 23 -3.95 -2.41 -13.86
CA VAL A 23 -4.90 -2.69 -12.76
C VAL A 23 -5.84 -3.79 -13.21
N GLU A 24 -5.95 -4.85 -12.41
CA GLU A 24 -6.87 -5.96 -12.64
C GLU A 24 -8.06 -5.85 -11.68
N VAL A 25 -9.27 -5.98 -12.23
CA VAL A 25 -10.51 -5.89 -11.48
C VAL A 25 -11.37 -7.11 -11.78
N LYS A 26 -11.87 -7.75 -10.72
CA LYS A 26 -12.83 -8.86 -10.79
C LYS A 26 -13.95 -8.62 -9.79
N GLU A 27 -15.20 -8.69 -10.24
CA GLU A 27 -16.39 -8.45 -9.40
C GLU A 27 -16.29 -7.10 -8.66
N SER A 28 -15.92 -6.05 -9.40
CA SER A 28 -15.64 -4.69 -8.89
C SER A 28 -14.47 -4.60 -7.90
N LYS A 29 -13.81 -5.69 -7.52
CA LYS A 29 -12.69 -5.68 -6.59
C LYS A 29 -11.35 -5.63 -7.33
N VAL A 30 -10.45 -4.77 -6.89
CA VAL A 30 -9.06 -4.72 -7.36
C VAL A 30 -8.34 -5.95 -6.86
N THR A 31 -7.87 -6.79 -7.78
CA THR A 31 -7.17 -8.04 -7.45
C THR A 31 -5.65 -7.92 -7.62
N ASN A 32 -5.20 -7.02 -8.49
CA ASN A 32 -3.78 -6.82 -8.76
C ASN A 32 -3.53 -5.39 -9.25
N ILE A 33 -2.38 -4.83 -8.87
CA ILE A 33 -1.85 -3.58 -9.40
C ILE A 33 -0.39 -3.83 -9.77
N GLN A 34 -0.08 -3.72 -11.06
CA GLN A 34 1.27 -3.88 -11.56
C GLN A 34 2.14 -2.68 -11.16
N ALA A 35 3.42 -2.94 -10.88
CA ALA A 35 4.37 -1.96 -10.33
C ALA A 35 4.58 -0.68 -11.18
N TYR A 36 4.21 -0.70 -12.46
CA TYR A 36 4.32 0.43 -13.38
C TYR A 36 3.01 1.21 -13.56
N SER A 37 1.93 0.82 -12.87
CA SER A 37 0.64 1.49 -12.95
C SER A 37 0.73 2.90 -12.36
N GLN A 38 0.19 3.88 -13.09
CA GLN A 38 0.04 5.27 -12.62
C GLN A 38 -0.97 5.41 -11.46
N LEU A 39 -1.71 4.34 -11.14
CA LEU A 39 -2.70 4.31 -10.06
C LEU A 39 -2.15 3.75 -8.74
N ILE A 40 -0.86 3.39 -8.70
CA ILE A 40 -0.18 3.04 -7.43
C ILE A 40 -0.26 4.21 -6.46
N GLY A 41 -0.57 3.89 -5.20
CA GLY A 41 -0.72 4.87 -4.12
C GLY A 41 -2.11 5.52 -4.06
N TYR A 42 -2.88 5.47 -5.15
CA TYR A 42 -4.28 5.91 -5.17
C TYR A 42 -5.22 4.72 -4.88
N LEU A 43 -4.98 3.60 -5.56
CA LEU A 43 -5.68 2.34 -5.38
C LEU A 43 -4.78 1.29 -4.72
N PHE A 44 -5.43 0.36 -4.02
CA PHE A 44 -4.79 -0.76 -3.34
C PHE A 44 -5.53 -2.06 -3.67
N VAL A 45 -4.81 -3.19 -3.56
CA VAL A 45 -5.43 -4.50 -3.73
C VAL A 45 -6.49 -4.70 -2.64
N GLY A 46 -7.68 -5.14 -3.04
CA GLY A 46 -8.82 -5.29 -2.16
C GLY A 46 -9.83 -4.14 -2.23
N ASP A 47 -9.48 -2.99 -2.82
CA ASP A 47 -10.43 -1.90 -3.06
C ASP A 47 -11.61 -2.37 -3.91
N ILE A 48 -12.81 -1.98 -3.51
CA ILE A 48 -14.03 -2.24 -4.26
C ILE A 48 -14.36 -0.96 -5.03
N ILE A 49 -14.23 -1.00 -6.35
CA ILE A 49 -14.54 0.11 -7.24
C ILE A 49 -16.05 0.33 -7.29
N VAL A 50 -16.48 1.52 -6.88
CA VAL A 50 -17.88 1.94 -6.94
C VAL A 50 -18.19 2.54 -8.30
N ALA A 51 -17.34 3.47 -8.75
CA ALA A 51 -17.48 4.12 -10.05
C ALA A 51 -16.15 4.74 -10.52
N ILE A 52 -15.97 4.77 -11.83
CA ILE A 52 -14.91 5.51 -12.51
C ILE A 52 -15.57 6.56 -13.39
N ASN A 53 -15.29 7.83 -13.14
CA ASN A 53 -15.93 8.95 -13.83
C ASN A 53 -17.47 8.91 -13.78
N GLY A 54 -18.04 8.37 -12.70
CA GLY A 54 -19.48 8.15 -12.53
C GLY A 54 -20.03 6.87 -13.19
N VAL A 55 -19.19 6.11 -13.91
CA VAL A 55 -19.57 4.84 -14.56
C VAL A 55 -19.23 3.67 -13.65
N LYS A 56 -20.20 2.80 -13.37
CA LYS A 56 -19.96 1.55 -12.62
C LYS A 56 -19.15 0.58 -13.45
N VAL A 57 -18.22 -0.11 -12.82
CA VAL A 57 -17.35 -1.10 -13.47
C VAL A 57 -17.29 -2.37 -12.64
N SER A 58 -17.27 -3.52 -13.31
CA SER A 58 -17.28 -4.84 -12.67
C SER A 58 -16.03 -5.68 -13.00
N ASN A 59 -15.36 -5.39 -14.10
CA ASN A 59 -14.23 -6.16 -14.60
C ASN A 59 -13.13 -5.27 -15.20
N THR A 60 -11.95 -5.86 -15.44
CA THR A 60 -10.78 -5.17 -15.99
C THR A 60 -11.06 -4.41 -17.29
N VAL A 61 -11.88 -4.96 -18.19
CA VAL A 61 -12.17 -4.34 -19.50
C VAL A 61 -13.00 -3.07 -19.33
N GLU A 62 -14.05 -3.13 -18.50
CA GLU A 62 -14.88 -1.97 -18.16
C GLU A 62 -14.07 -0.91 -17.42
N PHE A 63 -13.25 -1.32 -16.46
CA PHE A 63 -12.35 -0.43 -15.73
C PHE A 63 -11.43 0.33 -16.69
N ALA A 64 -10.71 -0.38 -17.56
CA ALA A 64 -9.80 0.23 -18.52
C ALA A 64 -10.52 1.20 -19.47
N LYS A 65 -11.70 0.83 -19.98
CA LYS A 65 -12.52 1.71 -20.83
C LYS A 65 -12.94 2.99 -20.09
N ALA A 66 -13.44 2.87 -18.86
CA ALA A 66 -13.91 3.99 -18.08
C ALA A 66 -12.77 4.96 -17.71
N VAL A 67 -11.60 4.43 -17.35
CA VAL A 67 -10.40 5.24 -17.08
C VAL A 67 -9.93 5.95 -18.35
N ASN A 68 -9.79 5.22 -19.46
CA ASN A 68 -9.28 5.77 -20.72
C ASN A 68 -10.22 6.81 -21.37
N SER A 69 -11.50 6.83 -21.01
CA SER A 69 -12.49 7.78 -21.55
C SER A 69 -12.19 9.26 -21.27
N LYS A 70 -11.37 9.56 -20.26
CA LYS A 70 -10.97 10.94 -19.89
C LYS A 70 -9.47 11.21 -20.03
N ILE A 71 -8.76 10.40 -20.81
CA ILE A 71 -7.32 10.58 -21.04
C ILE A 71 -7.11 11.34 -22.36
N PRO A 72 -6.21 12.35 -22.39
CA PRO A 72 -5.51 12.93 -21.25
C PRO A 72 -6.43 13.80 -20.38
N GLY A 73 -6.31 13.70 -19.06
CA GLY A 73 -7.20 14.45 -18.16
C GLY A 73 -7.22 13.95 -16.73
N ILE A 74 -8.28 14.32 -15.99
CA ILE A 74 -8.49 13.91 -14.60
C ILE A 74 -9.52 12.78 -14.57
N VAL A 75 -9.13 11.65 -14.01
CA VAL A 75 -9.99 10.49 -13.77
C VAL A 75 -10.41 10.48 -12.32
N ALA A 76 -11.72 10.52 -12.09
CA ALA A 76 -12.30 10.42 -10.76
C ALA A 76 -12.60 8.95 -10.44
N ILE A 77 -12.05 8.43 -9.36
CA ILE A 77 -12.19 7.05 -8.92
C ILE A 77 -12.88 7.03 -7.57
N GLU A 78 -14.07 6.46 -7.50
CA GLU A 78 -14.81 6.20 -6.27
C GLU A 78 -14.65 4.74 -5.88
N TYR A 79 -14.29 4.48 -4.63
CA TYR A 79 -14.05 3.14 -4.12
C TYR A 79 -14.53 3.00 -2.67
N LEU A 80 -14.79 1.76 -2.27
CA LEU A 80 -14.90 1.35 -0.89
C LEU A 80 -13.62 0.61 -0.52
N ARG A 81 -13.00 1.02 0.58
CA ARG A 81 -11.80 0.36 1.10
C ARG A 81 -12.09 -0.18 2.47
N ASP A 82 -11.76 -1.45 2.64
CA ASP A 82 -11.70 -2.03 3.97
C ASP A 82 -10.34 -1.67 4.57
N GLU A 83 -10.28 -0.64 5.43
CA GLU A 83 -9.05 -0.30 6.14
C GLU A 83 -8.83 -1.38 7.22
N MET A 84 -8.31 -2.54 6.77
CA MET A 84 -7.92 -3.68 7.61
C MET A 84 -6.76 -3.35 8.54
N CYS A 85 -6.15 -2.18 8.36
CA CYS A 85 -5.03 -1.71 9.14
C CYS A 85 -5.17 -0.21 9.38
N THR A 86 -4.95 0.22 10.62
CA THR A 86 -4.70 1.63 10.92
C THR A 86 -3.21 1.90 10.78
N CYS A 87 -2.88 3.04 10.19
CA CYS A 87 -1.51 3.49 10.01
C CYS A 87 -1.36 4.85 10.68
N ASP A 88 -0.48 4.92 11.67
CA ASP A 88 -0.05 6.18 12.26
C ASP A 88 1.44 6.39 11.96
N MET A 89 1.78 7.61 11.52
CA MET A 89 3.17 7.98 11.22
C MET A 89 3.56 9.17 12.06
N LYS A 90 4.67 9.02 12.77
CA LYS A 90 5.29 10.07 13.56
C LYS A 90 6.65 10.43 12.99
N HIS A 91 6.78 11.63 12.44
CA HIS A 91 8.08 12.16 12.05
C HIS A 91 8.94 12.45 13.28
N LEU A 92 10.21 12.07 13.20
CA LEU A 92 11.20 12.27 14.24
C LEU A 92 12.31 13.20 13.72
N PRO A 93 13.00 13.94 14.61
CA PRO A 93 14.15 14.74 14.21
C PRO A 93 15.21 13.86 13.51
N PRO A 94 15.68 14.27 12.32
CA PRO A 94 16.63 13.46 11.57
C PRO A 94 17.98 13.40 12.28
N ARG A 95 18.63 12.23 12.26
CA ARG A 95 19.96 12.04 12.87
C ARG A 95 21.10 12.55 11.99
N ARG A 96 20.84 12.73 10.69
CA ARG A 96 21.82 13.15 9.66
C ARG A 96 21.12 14.05 8.65
N GLN A 97 21.86 15.02 8.13
CA GLN A 97 21.36 15.90 7.07
C GLN A 97 21.01 15.10 5.81
N GLY A 98 19.89 15.43 5.17
CA GLY A 98 19.41 14.74 3.96
C GLY A 98 18.69 13.42 4.20
N TYR A 99 18.41 13.07 5.46
CA TYR A 99 17.61 11.89 5.81
C TYR A 99 16.32 12.29 6.49
N GLU A 100 15.27 11.50 6.28
CA GLU A 100 14.07 11.51 7.10
C GLU A 100 14.16 10.40 8.14
N LEU A 101 13.65 10.66 9.34
CA LEU A 101 13.45 9.65 10.36
C LEU A 101 11.97 9.69 10.76
N PHE A 102 11.34 8.53 10.80
CA PHE A 102 9.95 8.40 11.18
C PHE A 102 9.72 7.07 11.91
N GLU A 103 8.66 7.04 12.69
CA GLU A 103 8.11 5.84 13.29
C GLU A 103 6.75 5.57 12.65
N ILE A 104 6.51 4.32 12.24
CA ILE A 104 5.23 3.89 11.70
C ILE A 104 4.65 2.85 12.63
N THR A 105 3.40 3.05 13.00
CA THR A 105 2.58 2.05 13.70
C THR A 105 1.53 1.52 12.73
N LEU A 106 1.62 0.23 12.41
CA LEU A 106 0.64 -0.49 11.60
C LEU A 106 -0.12 -1.46 12.51
N ILE A 107 -1.41 -1.21 12.75
CA ILE A 107 -2.25 -2.10 13.57
C ILE A 107 -3.27 -2.76 12.68
N TRP A 108 -3.16 -4.07 12.51
CA TRP A 108 -4.10 -4.87 11.74
C TRP A 108 -5.32 -5.25 12.59
N ARG A 109 -6.51 -5.27 11.99
CA ARG A 109 -7.66 -5.97 12.57
C ARG A 109 -7.42 -7.49 12.52
N SER A 110 -8.10 -8.22 13.41
CA SER A 110 -7.98 -9.68 13.58
C SER A 110 -7.87 -10.43 12.24
N GLY A 111 -6.82 -11.23 12.06
CA GLY A 111 -6.58 -12.00 10.82
C GLY A 111 -5.80 -11.28 9.72
N GLY A 112 -5.10 -10.18 10.05
CA GLY A 112 -4.31 -9.39 9.10
C GLY A 112 -3.33 -10.19 8.22
N THR A 113 -3.14 -9.70 7.00
CA THR A 113 -2.18 -10.23 6.03
C THR A 113 -0.74 -9.85 6.39
N PRO A 114 0.28 -10.56 5.85
CA PRO A 114 1.66 -10.13 5.95
C PRO A 114 1.80 -8.69 5.45
N ILE A 115 2.67 -7.91 6.10
CA ILE A 115 2.91 -6.48 5.84
C ILE A 115 3.38 -6.18 4.39
N GLY A 116 3.65 -7.20 3.56
CA GLY A 116 4.04 -7.04 2.16
C GLY A 116 5.44 -6.45 1.98
N LEU A 117 6.33 -6.65 2.96
CA LEU A 117 7.72 -6.18 2.90
C LEU A 117 8.68 -7.33 2.68
N LEU A 118 9.60 -7.15 1.72
CA LEU A 118 10.80 -7.98 1.60
C LEU A 118 11.96 -7.19 2.22
N ILE A 119 12.64 -7.79 3.19
CA ILE A 119 13.81 -7.19 3.84
C ILE A 119 15.09 -7.96 3.51
N HIS A 120 16.20 -7.24 3.32
CA HIS A 120 17.52 -7.83 3.10
C HIS A 120 18.62 -7.07 3.84
N ARG A 121 19.86 -7.57 3.79
CA ARG A 121 21.04 -6.81 4.21
C ARG A 121 21.64 -6.07 3.02
N ASP A 122 21.91 -4.78 3.18
CA ASP A 122 22.68 -4.03 2.18
C ASP A 122 24.20 -4.31 2.29
N PHE A 123 25.00 -3.68 1.42
CA PHE A 123 26.46 -3.83 1.42
C PHE A 123 27.15 -3.32 2.69
N SER A 124 26.48 -2.48 3.49
CA SER A 124 26.96 -1.98 4.78
C SER A 124 26.48 -2.84 5.95
N GLY A 125 25.81 -3.97 5.69
CA GLY A 125 25.26 -4.87 6.69
C GLY A 125 23.97 -4.39 7.35
N ARG A 126 23.39 -3.29 6.89
CA ARG A 126 22.14 -2.73 7.45
C ARG A 126 20.95 -3.51 6.92
N VAL A 127 19.92 -3.66 7.75
CA VAL A 127 18.65 -4.26 7.31
C VAL A 127 17.82 -3.19 6.63
N VAL A 128 17.50 -3.41 5.37
CA VAL A 128 16.75 -2.46 4.55
C VAL A 128 15.55 -3.15 3.91
N VAL A 129 14.54 -2.34 3.58
CA VAL A 129 13.42 -2.75 2.74
C VAL A 129 13.93 -2.91 1.32
N ALA A 130 13.95 -4.15 0.84
CA ALA A 130 14.35 -4.47 -0.53
C ALA A 130 13.19 -4.22 -1.51
N MET A 131 11.97 -4.54 -1.08
CA MET A 131 10.76 -4.42 -1.89
C MET A 131 9.56 -4.18 -0.98
N VAL A 132 8.61 -3.41 -1.47
CA VAL A 132 7.26 -3.31 -0.94
C VAL A 132 6.31 -3.85 -2.00
N GLU A 133 5.50 -4.83 -1.64
CA GLU A 133 4.49 -5.41 -2.51
C GLU A 133 3.54 -4.30 -2.98
N SER A 134 3.31 -4.24 -4.29
CA SER A 134 2.48 -3.19 -4.89
C SER A 134 1.05 -3.31 -4.42
N GLY A 135 0.48 -2.21 -3.95
CA GLY A 135 -0.92 -2.16 -3.50
C GLY A 135 -1.16 -2.82 -2.14
N CYS A 136 -0.12 -3.17 -1.37
CA CYS A 136 -0.28 -3.54 0.04
C CYS A 136 -0.40 -2.28 0.93
N THR A 137 -0.90 -2.43 2.16
CA THR A 137 -1.04 -1.29 3.08
C THR A 137 0.28 -0.59 3.39
N ALA A 138 1.38 -1.33 3.56
CA ALA A 138 2.69 -0.75 3.86
C ALA A 138 3.20 0.16 2.72
N SER A 139 2.77 -0.06 1.46
CA SER A 139 3.16 0.77 0.32
C SER A 139 2.67 2.22 0.42
N LYS A 140 1.75 2.53 1.34
CA LYS A 140 1.34 3.91 1.67
C LYS A 140 2.47 4.73 2.32
N VAL A 141 3.37 4.07 3.05
CA VAL A 141 4.26 4.74 4.02
C VAL A 141 5.71 4.24 3.99
N VAL A 142 5.94 2.99 3.63
CA VAL A 142 7.28 2.38 3.53
C VAL A 142 7.70 2.33 2.06
N ARG A 143 8.99 2.57 1.79
CA ARG A 143 9.58 2.53 0.46
C ARG A 143 10.76 1.55 0.41
N ALA A 144 11.05 1.05 -0.79
CA ALA A 144 12.30 0.32 -1.01
C ALA A 144 13.50 1.25 -0.77
N GLY A 145 14.51 0.74 -0.08
CA GLY A 145 15.68 1.48 0.38
C GLY A 145 15.60 1.98 1.83
N ASP A 146 14.40 1.99 2.44
CA ASP A 146 14.24 2.38 3.84
C ASP A 146 15.04 1.45 4.76
N THR A 147 15.76 2.03 5.72
CA THR A 147 16.55 1.26 6.69
C THR A 147 15.71 0.99 7.93
N LEU A 148 15.58 -0.28 8.31
CA LEU A 148 14.87 -0.68 9.53
C LEU A 148 15.82 -0.51 10.73
N LEU A 149 15.50 0.41 11.63
CA LEU A 149 16.26 0.64 12.85
C LEU A 149 15.67 -0.12 14.05
N LYS A 150 14.34 -0.19 14.12
CA LYS A 150 13.59 -0.76 15.25
C LYS A 150 12.26 -1.33 14.75
N VAL A 151 11.84 -2.48 15.27
CA VAL A 151 10.53 -3.08 15.01
C VAL A 151 9.93 -3.54 16.33
N ASN A 152 8.70 -3.13 16.63
CA ASN A 152 7.97 -3.53 17.84
C ASN A 152 8.79 -3.37 19.13
N GLY A 153 9.50 -2.24 19.29
CA GLY A 153 10.32 -2.01 20.47
C GLY A 153 11.73 -2.63 20.41
N ILE A 154 12.03 -3.49 19.43
CA ILE A 154 13.28 -4.26 19.34
C ILE A 154 14.22 -3.61 18.32
N GLU A 155 15.47 -3.34 18.72
CA GLU A 155 16.50 -2.87 17.80
C GLU A 155 16.83 -3.91 16.74
N VAL A 156 16.85 -3.49 15.48
CA VAL A 156 17.15 -4.35 14.34
C VAL A 156 18.66 -4.44 14.16
N LYS A 157 19.26 -5.50 14.71
CA LYS A 157 20.70 -5.79 14.56
C LYS A 157 21.00 -6.60 13.29
N ASP A 158 20.05 -7.41 12.87
CA ASP A 158 20.15 -8.21 11.66
C ASP A 158 18.78 -8.58 11.10
N ARG A 159 18.80 -9.18 9.89
CA ARG A 159 17.60 -9.58 9.14
C ARG A 159 16.72 -10.57 9.91
N ASP A 160 17.30 -11.48 10.68
CA ASP A 160 16.55 -12.52 11.37
C ASP A 160 15.83 -11.96 12.60
N VAL A 161 16.45 -11.01 13.30
CA VAL A 161 15.81 -10.21 14.36
C VAL A 161 14.63 -9.42 13.79
N ALA A 162 14.83 -8.68 12.70
CA ALA A 162 13.76 -7.94 12.05
C ALA A 162 12.61 -8.86 11.62
N ARG A 163 12.93 -9.97 10.94
CA ARG A 163 11.92 -10.94 10.49
C ARG A 163 11.09 -11.45 11.66
N LYS A 164 11.73 -11.88 12.75
CA LYS A 164 11.00 -12.34 13.95
C LYS A 164 10.13 -11.23 14.51
N ALA A 165 10.66 -10.02 14.68
CA ALA A 165 9.91 -8.90 15.25
C ALA A 165 8.70 -8.49 14.41
N ILE A 166 8.79 -8.53 13.07
CA ILE A 166 7.68 -8.22 12.15
C ILE A 166 6.54 -9.24 12.26
N PHE A 167 6.87 -10.53 12.44
CA PHE A 167 5.88 -11.61 12.51
C PHE A 167 5.30 -11.84 13.92
N VAL A 168 5.82 -11.17 14.96
CA VAL A 168 5.24 -11.29 16.31
C VAL A 168 3.91 -10.55 16.34
N VAL A 169 2.83 -11.32 16.18
CA VAL A 169 1.50 -10.96 16.63
C VAL A 169 1.50 -11.17 18.14
N VAL A 170 1.54 -10.08 18.92
CA VAL A 170 1.26 -10.18 20.36
C VAL A 170 -0.24 -10.47 20.48
N ILE A 171 -0.58 -11.67 20.98
CA ILE A 171 -1.95 -12.10 21.27
C ILE A 171 -2.32 -11.69 22.70
#